data_AF-A0A0D1XVA0-F1
#
_entry.id   AF-A0A0D1XVA0-F1
#
_cell.length_a   1.000
_cell.length_b   1.000
_cell.length_c   1.000
_cell.angle_alpha   90.00
_cell.angle_beta   90.00
_cell.angle_gamma   90.00
#
_symmetry.space_group_name_H-M   'P 1'
#
loop_
_entity.id
_entity.type
_entity.pdbx_description
1 polymer ?
#
loop_
_entity_poly.entity_id
_entity_poly.type
_entity_poly.pdbx_seq_one_letter_code
_entity_poly.pdbx_strand_id
1 'polypeptide(L)'
;MDNSRPAEYYRGLDQWSLSEGMKDFDDPENYDELARAVMSARSRNFVLDFDDDHAWCGFDLDAEAISSLLKSERPPELNTRWINIWLPHEQKDVLEVLAKHYDFTPRLLGFMQSAPLKQPRSLTNSTKTSLSSFFHRSRNSAESPASDEKPLDRSSTLNSILDPGLNSKELIGMVYSSGASTSSDFSDNLNPYFLANELWHYSSVDWGRKYLCIGYNTIHNVPSKGRTEPADDEPSHEDRPYGKRVWNWLVLCEDRTVISISEDPYPTRNGMLTQHQQVSLNIIRRNLINTFRQLSKARDSSSDPAQMQLPLRKRLGDSEEEAIHRATEVPGMLFYYLFDDWLNTYSLIARKEHRYARELNALRLQMLNRAMLAHIERLHHIGRQLAVLRRVYQSYDMIIDRVLEKQEASLASLKNSKVISGLQSMEQSDTLRPTVAQLDEHHLLGVSISSAARARFARLKHRIRLYALNEINECLDQKESLVLMNFNLIAIKEAFSVERLTEVTLLLAKITMLFMPVSLMSAYFGCQFVDAHFTVASYWKWFAGIFAASVVGLAIFSLASGKLQTKMLVKPLGAKIREKVHDWTIRKKFHEVEDEEKIF
;
A
#
# COMPACT_ATOMS: atom_id res chain seq x y z
N MET A 1 -8.49 24.85 44.82
CA MET A 1 -8.81 24.30 43.48
C MET A 1 -9.86 23.24 43.72
N ASP A 2 -11.07 23.52 43.29
CA ASP A 2 -12.28 22.83 43.72
C ASP A 2 -12.54 21.65 42.75
N ASN A 3 -11.92 20.49 43.02
CA ASN A 3 -12.06 19.25 42.21
C ASN A 3 -13.49 18.66 42.24
N SER A 4 -14.42 19.32 42.91
CA SER A 4 -15.80 18.90 43.16
C SER A 4 -16.72 19.07 41.94
N ARG A 5 -16.55 20.13 41.14
CA ARG A 5 -17.52 20.49 40.08
C ARG A 5 -17.62 19.48 38.92
N PRO A 6 -16.52 18.96 38.34
CA PRO A 6 -16.63 17.94 37.29
C PRO A 6 -17.14 16.61 37.83
N ALA A 7 -16.74 16.23 39.05
CA ALA A 7 -17.19 15.00 39.70
C ALA A 7 -18.70 15.05 40.01
N GLU A 8 -19.19 16.20 40.47
CA GLU A 8 -20.62 16.46 40.70
C GLU A 8 -21.43 16.42 39.40
N TYR A 9 -20.88 16.95 38.31
CA TYR A 9 -21.51 16.86 36.99
C TYR A 9 -21.78 15.41 36.57
N TYR A 10 -20.80 14.50 36.67
CA TYR A 10 -21.02 13.10 36.29
C TYR A 10 -21.94 12.34 37.26
N ARG A 11 -21.89 12.68 38.54
CA ARG A 11 -22.81 12.10 39.54
C ARG A 11 -24.25 12.58 39.35
N GLY A 12 -24.46 13.79 38.84
CA GLY A 12 -25.78 14.37 38.60
C GLY A 12 -26.51 13.85 37.36
N LEU A 13 -25.88 12.96 36.55
CA LEU A 13 -26.49 12.39 35.35
C LEU A 13 -27.31 11.11 35.62
N ASP A 14 -27.52 10.75 36.89
CA ASP A 14 -28.37 9.63 37.36
C ASP A 14 -28.12 8.28 36.65
N GLN A 15 -26.89 8.06 36.17
CA GLN A 15 -26.48 6.81 35.54
C GLN A 15 -25.27 6.21 36.24
N TRP A 16 -25.44 4.97 36.70
CA TRP A 16 -24.40 4.28 37.46
C TRP A 16 -23.10 4.17 36.64
N SER A 17 -23.22 3.84 35.34
CA SER A 17 -22.09 3.68 34.41
C SER A 17 -21.26 4.95 34.24
N LEU A 18 -21.89 6.13 34.28
CA LEU A 18 -21.17 7.41 34.25
C LEU A 18 -20.58 7.77 35.61
N SER A 19 -21.36 7.60 36.68
CA SER A 19 -20.97 7.99 38.03
C SER A 19 -19.77 7.20 38.58
N GLU A 20 -19.65 5.92 38.22
CA GLU A 20 -18.55 5.04 38.62
C GLU A 20 -17.49 4.88 37.52
N GLY A 21 -17.88 5.01 36.25
CA GLY A 21 -17.00 4.82 35.10
C GLY A 21 -16.14 6.02 34.76
N MET A 22 -16.60 7.26 35.01
CA MET A 22 -15.79 8.46 34.77
C MET A 22 -14.83 8.72 35.93
N LYS A 23 -13.53 8.67 35.62
CA LYS A 23 -12.42 8.88 36.58
C LYS A 23 -11.58 10.09 36.18
N ASP A 24 -10.98 10.75 37.17
CA ASP A 24 -10.01 11.82 36.96
C ASP A 24 -8.77 11.25 36.27
N PHE A 25 -8.47 11.72 35.06
CA PHE A 25 -7.38 11.24 34.23
C PHE A 25 -6.03 11.88 34.59
N ASP A 26 -6.03 12.93 35.40
CA ASP A 26 -4.82 13.58 35.91
C ASP A 26 -4.30 12.93 37.20
N ASP A 27 -5.09 12.06 37.83
CA ASP A 27 -4.67 11.23 38.95
C ASP A 27 -3.76 10.07 38.47
N PRO A 28 -2.53 9.91 39.01
CA PRO A 28 -1.60 8.87 38.59
C PRO A 28 -2.15 7.43 38.76
N GLU A 29 -2.97 7.16 39.77
CA GLU A 29 -3.53 5.80 39.98
C GLU A 29 -4.52 5.45 38.87
N ASN A 30 -5.41 6.38 38.54
CA ASN A 30 -6.37 6.23 37.45
C ASN A 30 -5.67 6.23 36.09
N TYR A 31 -4.61 7.03 35.91
CA TYR A 31 -3.84 7.10 34.67
C TYR A 31 -3.32 5.73 34.23
N ASP A 32 -2.69 4.97 35.13
CA ASP A 32 -2.13 3.67 34.80
C ASP A 32 -3.20 2.63 34.43
N GLU A 33 -4.37 2.70 35.07
CA GLU A 33 -5.53 1.87 34.74
C GLU A 33 -6.08 2.20 33.35
N LEU A 34 -6.34 3.48 33.09
CA LEU A 34 -6.87 3.98 31.83
C LEU A 34 -5.88 3.76 30.67
N ALA A 35 -4.58 3.96 30.91
CA ALA A 35 -3.53 3.68 29.94
C ALA A 35 -3.46 2.19 29.56
N ARG A 36 -3.69 1.28 30.52
CA ARG A 36 -3.83 -0.16 30.25
C ARG A 36 -5.10 -0.47 29.46
N ALA A 37 -6.21 0.20 29.77
CA ALA A 37 -7.47 0.04 29.06
C ALA A 37 -7.36 0.42 27.58
N VAL A 38 -6.76 1.56 27.21
CA VAL A 38 -6.58 1.96 25.80
C VAL A 38 -5.82 0.91 24.97
N MET A 39 -4.83 0.24 25.59
CA MET A 39 -4.02 -0.79 24.92
C MET A 39 -4.74 -2.14 24.83
N SER A 40 -5.81 -2.34 25.60
CA SER A 40 -6.56 -3.58 25.65
C SER A 40 -7.35 -3.81 24.37
N ALA A 41 -7.25 -5.02 23.82
CA ALA A 41 -8.09 -5.44 22.69
C ALA A 41 -9.57 -5.60 23.07
N ARG A 42 -9.89 -5.65 24.37
CA ARG A 42 -11.26 -5.84 24.88
C ARG A 42 -12.03 -4.53 25.03
N SER A 43 -11.35 -3.40 25.09
CA SER A 43 -12.02 -2.10 25.20
C SER A 43 -12.73 -1.76 23.90
N ARG A 44 -14.00 -1.38 24.05
CA ARG A 44 -14.98 -1.11 23.00
C ARG A 44 -15.07 0.37 22.70
N ASN A 45 -15.14 1.20 23.73
CA ASN A 45 -15.18 2.65 23.56
C ASN A 45 -14.54 3.36 24.76
N PHE A 46 -14.27 4.65 24.60
CA PHE A 46 -14.05 5.54 25.72
C PHE A 46 -14.57 6.94 25.40
N VAL A 47 -14.84 7.69 26.46
CA VAL A 47 -15.08 9.13 26.40
C VAL A 47 -14.06 9.82 27.28
N LEU A 48 -13.47 10.89 26.76
CA LEU A 48 -12.51 11.74 27.47
C LEU A 48 -12.95 13.20 27.32
N ASP A 49 -13.38 13.80 28.42
CA ASP A 49 -13.64 15.24 28.50
C ASP A 49 -12.42 15.91 29.09
N PHE A 50 -11.92 16.96 28.44
CA PHE A 50 -10.73 17.65 28.91
C PHE A 50 -10.75 19.14 28.56
N ASP A 51 -9.96 19.88 29.32
CA ASP A 51 -9.57 21.25 29.06
C ASP A 51 -8.09 21.43 29.48
N ASP A 52 -7.61 22.66 29.54
CA ASP A 52 -6.28 22.96 30.05
C ASP A 52 -6.09 22.46 31.49
N ASP A 53 -7.11 22.56 32.34
CA ASP A 53 -6.98 22.33 33.78
C ASP A 53 -7.33 20.92 34.22
N HIS A 54 -8.43 20.36 33.72
CA HIS A 54 -8.97 19.07 34.16
C HIS A 54 -9.11 18.09 32.98
N ALA A 55 -9.01 16.79 33.25
CA ALA A 55 -9.36 15.73 32.31
C ALA A 55 -10.04 14.56 33.00
N TRP A 56 -11.11 14.06 32.41
CA TRP A 56 -11.95 12.99 32.94
C TRP A 56 -12.22 11.95 31.87
N CYS A 57 -12.00 10.68 32.19
CA CYS A 57 -12.11 9.59 31.22
C CYS A 57 -12.94 8.42 31.76
N GLY A 58 -13.76 7.84 30.88
CA GLY A 58 -14.52 6.63 31.15
C GLY A 58 -14.46 5.67 29.97
N PHE A 59 -14.41 4.37 30.27
CA PHE A 59 -14.32 3.30 29.29
C PHE A 59 -15.60 2.49 29.23
N ASP A 60 -15.85 1.91 28.05
CA ASP A 60 -16.91 0.91 27.82
C ASP A 60 -18.29 1.39 28.28
N LEU A 61 -18.60 2.66 27.98
CA LEU A 61 -19.88 3.29 28.29
C LEU A 61 -20.98 2.76 27.36
N ASP A 62 -22.18 2.60 27.89
CA ASP A 62 -23.35 2.15 27.14
C ASP A 62 -24.02 3.30 26.35
N ALA A 63 -24.91 2.93 25.43
CA ALA A 63 -25.61 3.90 24.59
C ALA A 63 -26.47 4.88 25.40
N GLU A 64 -27.01 4.43 26.53
CA GLU A 64 -27.75 5.28 27.46
C GLU A 64 -26.83 6.29 28.17
N ALA A 65 -25.66 5.88 28.66
CA ALA A 65 -24.64 6.79 29.21
C ALA A 65 -24.26 7.89 28.22
N ILE A 66 -23.91 7.48 27.00
CA ILE A 66 -23.51 8.40 25.95
C ILE A 66 -24.68 9.33 25.59
N SER A 67 -25.92 8.82 25.53
CA SER A 67 -27.08 9.66 25.24
C SER A 67 -27.33 10.72 26.32
N SER A 68 -27.17 10.40 27.60
CA SER A 68 -27.37 11.37 28.67
C SER A 68 -26.26 12.41 28.67
N LEU A 69 -25.02 11.98 28.46
CA LEU A 69 -23.84 12.84 28.37
C LEU A 69 -23.90 13.84 27.20
N LEU A 70 -24.57 13.48 26.10
CA LEU A 70 -24.79 14.36 24.95
C LEU A 70 -25.96 15.35 25.16
N LYS A 71 -26.95 14.99 25.97
CA LYS A 71 -28.11 15.86 26.26
C LYS A 71 -27.83 16.87 27.36
N SER A 72 -26.92 16.56 28.28
CA SER A 72 -26.54 17.47 29.36
C SER A 72 -25.62 18.58 28.87
N GLU A 73 -25.82 19.79 29.41
CA GLU A 73 -24.89 20.89 29.16
C GLU A 73 -23.55 20.60 29.83
N ARG A 74 -22.48 20.65 29.03
CA ARG A 74 -21.12 20.38 29.51
C ARG A 74 -20.64 21.54 30.39
N PRO A 75 -19.96 21.26 31.52
CA PRO A 75 -19.32 22.30 32.32
C PRO A 75 -18.32 23.11 31.49
N PRO A 76 -18.18 24.43 31.74
CA PRO A 76 -17.24 25.28 31.01
C PRO A 76 -15.77 24.89 31.25
N GLU A 77 -15.50 24.19 32.36
CA GLU A 77 -14.19 23.63 32.75
C GLU A 77 -13.78 22.41 31.90
N LEU A 78 -14.68 21.93 31.02
CA LEU A 78 -14.45 20.81 30.10
C LEU A 78 -14.82 21.27 28.69
N ASN A 79 -13.87 21.86 27.95
CA ASN A 79 -14.19 22.48 26.66
C ASN A 79 -14.28 21.47 25.50
N THR A 80 -13.51 20.38 25.56
CA THR A 80 -13.39 19.41 24.47
C THR A 80 -13.78 18.01 24.92
N ARG A 81 -14.55 17.31 24.10
CA ARG A 81 -14.89 15.90 24.29
C ARG A 81 -14.28 15.06 23.19
N TRP A 82 -13.62 13.97 23.56
CA TRP A 82 -13.16 12.95 22.63
C TRP A 82 -13.92 11.65 22.88
N ILE A 83 -14.68 11.19 21.89
CA ILE A 83 -15.33 9.88 21.90
C ILE A 83 -14.55 8.98 20.95
N ASN A 84 -14.10 7.83 21.42
CA ASN A 84 -13.46 6.85 20.56
C ASN A 84 -14.23 5.52 20.57
N ILE A 85 -14.45 4.96 19.38
CA ILE A 85 -15.18 3.71 19.18
C ILE A 85 -14.30 2.73 18.42
N TRP A 86 -14.02 1.59 19.03
CA TRP A 86 -13.48 0.41 18.36
C TRP A 86 -14.62 -0.55 18.02
N LEU A 87 -14.45 -1.45 17.05
CA LEU A 87 -15.47 -2.47 16.73
C LEU A 87 -16.88 -1.85 16.49
N PRO A 88 -17.03 -0.87 15.58
CA PRO A 88 -18.30 -0.15 15.40
C PRO A 88 -19.49 -1.06 15.07
N HIS A 89 -19.25 -2.18 14.37
CA HIS A 89 -20.28 -3.15 14.01
C HIS A 89 -20.92 -3.87 15.21
N GLU A 90 -20.25 -3.92 16.37
CA GLU A 90 -20.78 -4.49 17.62
C GLU A 90 -21.55 -3.45 18.45
N GLN A 91 -21.37 -2.15 18.19
CA GLN A 91 -21.90 -1.02 18.97
C GLN A 91 -22.90 -0.18 18.17
N LYS A 92 -23.88 -0.84 17.56
CA LYS A 92 -24.86 -0.19 16.66
C LYS A 92 -25.75 0.81 17.36
N ASP A 93 -26.11 0.51 18.60
CA ASP A 93 -26.88 1.35 19.53
C ASP A 93 -26.16 2.67 19.82
N VAL A 94 -24.86 2.63 20.14
CA VAL A 94 -24.04 3.83 20.37
C VAL A 94 -23.97 4.68 19.10
N LEU A 95 -23.77 4.05 17.94
CA LEU A 95 -23.74 4.75 16.65
C LEU A 95 -25.08 5.41 16.30
N GLU A 96 -26.21 4.77 16.62
CA GLU A 96 -27.55 5.33 16.41
C GLU A 96 -27.81 6.57 17.28
N VAL A 97 -27.37 6.53 18.55
CA VAL A 97 -27.45 7.68 19.46
C VAL A 97 -26.63 8.86 18.91
N LEU A 98 -25.39 8.62 18.49
CA LEU A 98 -24.52 9.66 17.91
C LEU A 98 -25.10 10.20 16.60
N ALA A 99 -25.57 9.32 15.72
CA ALA A 99 -26.18 9.70 14.45
C ALA A 99 -27.43 10.55 14.63
N LYS A 100 -28.27 10.22 15.63
CA LYS A 100 -29.47 10.99 15.95
C LYS A 100 -29.13 12.36 16.52
N HIS A 101 -28.09 12.46 17.34
CA HIS A 101 -27.68 13.72 17.97
C HIS A 101 -27.05 14.70 16.97
N TYR A 102 -26.12 14.21 16.15
CA TYR A 102 -25.34 15.02 15.20
C TYR A 102 -25.91 15.04 13.77
N ASP A 103 -27.03 14.35 13.53
CA ASP A 103 -27.71 14.27 12.22
C ASP A 103 -26.86 13.60 11.12
N PHE A 104 -26.23 12.46 11.44
CA PHE A 104 -25.44 11.69 10.46
C PHE A 104 -26.30 11.25 9.29
N THR A 105 -25.76 11.33 8.08
CA THR A 105 -26.47 10.85 6.89
C THR A 105 -26.78 9.35 7.02
N PRO A 106 -27.96 8.86 6.57
CA PRO A 106 -28.28 7.43 6.61
C PRO A 106 -27.24 6.56 5.90
N ARG A 107 -26.60 7.10 4.86
CA ARG A 107 -25.50 6.44 4.16
C ARG A 107 -24.26 6.29 5.05
N LEU A 108 -23.88 7.33 5.78
CA LEU A 108 -22.74 7.29 6.71
C LEU A 108 -23.01 6.32 7.86
N LEU A 109 -24.20 6.38 8.47
CA LEU A 109 -24.60 5.46 9.55
C LEU A 109 -24.62 4.01 9.06
N GLY A 110 -25.26 3.74 7.92
CA GLY A 110 -25.30 2.40 7.34
C GLY A 110 -23.90 1.86 7.01
N PHE A 111 -22.98 2.75 6.63
CA PHE A 111 -21.59 2.38 6.41
C PHE A 111 -20.86 2.05 7.74
N MET A 112 -21.01 2.86 8.78
CA MET A 112 -20.39 2.59 10.09
C MET A 112 -20.93 1.31 10.75
N GLN A 113 -22.21 0.98 10.57
CA GLN A 113 -22.86 -0.20 11.14
C GLN A 113 -22.64 -1.49 10.35
N SER A 114 -22.08 -1.38 9.14
CA SER A 114 -21.85 -2.53 8.27
C SER A 114 -20.88 -3.53 8.92
N ALA A 115 -21.21 -4.82 8.82
CA ALA A 115 -20.35 -5.86 9.37
C ALA A 115 -19.07 -6.00 8.54
N PRO A 116 -17.91 -6.24 9.17
CA PRO A 116 -16.70 -6.60 8.46
C PRO A 116 -16.97 -7.85 7.61
N LEU A 117 -16.42 -7.88 6.39
CA LEU A 117 -16.57 -9.02 5.50
C LEU A 117 -16.07 -10.28 6.20
N LYS A 118 -16.96 -11.26 6.39
CA LYS A 118 -16.56 -12.60 6.81
C LYS A 118 -15.68 -13.15 5.69
N GLN A 119 -14.44 -13.50 6.00
CA GLN A 119 -13.57 -14.18 5.06
C GLN A 119 -14.35 -15.36 4.47
N PRO A 120 -14.42 -15.51 3.13
CA PRO A 120 -15.05 -16.68 2.55
C PRO A 120 -14.33 -17.89 3.11
N ARG A 121 -15.06 -18.75 3.83
CA ARG A 121 -14.54 -20.05 4.24
C ARG A 121 -14.08 -20.73 2.96
N SER A 122 -12.79 -21.05 2.89
CA SER A 122 -12.22 -21.92 1.87
C SER A 122 -13.14 -23.14 1.75
N LEU A 123 -13.91 -23.19 0.66
CA LEU A 123 -14.58 -24.39 0.23
C LEU A 123 -13.47 -25.32 -0.24
N THR A 124 -13.05 -26.16 0.67
CA THR A 124 -12.10 -27.23 0.42
C THR A 124 -12.65 -28.15 -0.66
N ASN A 125 -11.82 -28.33 -1.70
CA ASN A 125 -11.83 -29.42 -2.66
C ASN A 125 -13.09 -29.62 -3.52
N SER A 126 -13.12 -28.93 -4.67
CA SER A 126 -13.57 -29.56 -5.92
C SER A 126 -12.54 -29.32 -7.02
N THR A 127 -11.77 -30.38 -7.28
CA THR A 127 -11.03 -30.73 -8.51
C THR A 127 -10.76 -29.63 -9.56
N LYS A 128 -9.46 -29.45 -9.79
CA LYS A 128 -8.85 -28.80 -10.96
C LYS A 128 -9.48 -29.26 -12.29
N THR A 129 -10.16 -28.33 -12.97
CA THR A 129 -10.36 -28.13 -14.42
C THR A 129 -11.40 -26.99 -14.52
N SER A 130 -11.26 -25.86 -15.19
CA SER A 130 -10.72 -25.59 -16.53
C SER A 130 -10.52 -24.07 -16.73
N LEU A 131 -9.45 -23.75 -17.45
CA LEU A 131 -9.26 -22.67 -18.44
C LEU A 131 -10.41 -21.65 -18.70
N SER A 132 -10.01 -20.37 -18.68
CA SER A 132 -10.37 -19.30 -19.64
C SER A 132 -11.56 -19.56 -20.57
N SER A 133 -12.68 -18.87 -20.35
CA SER A 133 -13.73 -18.69 -21.37
C SER A 133 -14.75 -17.61 -20.98
N PHE A 134 -14.44 -16.32 -21.23
CA PHE A 134 -15.44 -15.24 -21.18
C PHE A 134 -15.73 -14.59 -22.54
N PHE A 135 -15.21 -15.14 -23.63
CA PHE A 135 -15.51 -14.66 -24.98
C PHE A 135 -15.78 -15.81 -25.95
N HIS A 136 -17.03 -16.26 -26.04
CA HIS A 136 -17.65 -16.78 -27.26
C HIS A 136 -19.14 -16.43 -27.16
N ARG A 137 -19.60 -15.38 -27.85
CA ARG A 137 -20.14 -15.43 -29.22
C ARG A 137 -21.18 -16.52 -29.37
N SER A 138 -22.43 -16.23 -29.03
CA SER A 138 -23.58 -16.98 -29.55
C SER A 138 -23.69 -16.67 -31.04
N ARG A 139 -23.54 -17.70 -31.86
CA ARG A 139 -23.96 -17.68 -33.26
C ARG A 139 -24.88 -18.88 -33.44
N ASN A 140 -26.18 -18.60 -33.46
CA ASN A 140 -27.20 -19.52 -33.91
C ASN A 140 -27.08 -19.73 -35.43
N SER A 141 -27.29 -20.98 -35.85
CA SER A 141 -27.66 -21.41 -37.21
C SER A 141 -28.57 -22.62 -37.01
N ALA A 142 -29.66 -22.86 -37.75
CA ALA A 142 -29.96 -22.50 -39.13
C ALA A 142 -31.48 -22.60 -39.44
N GLU A 143 -31.93 -21.87 -40.45
CA GLU A 143 -32.76 -22.31 -41.61
C GLU A 143 -33.04 -21.04 -42.46
N SER A 144 -32.32 -20.79 -43.57
CA SER A 144 -32.63 -21.15 -44.98
C SER A 144 -33.03 -19.90 -45.84
N PRO A 145 -32.86 -19.88 -47.19
CA PRO A 145 -31.99 -18.90 -47.89
C PRO A 145 -32.66 -18.03 -48.99
N ALA A 146 -31.82 -17.19 -49.65
CA ALA A 146 -31.94 -16.38 -50.90
C ALA A 146 -31.81 -14.86 -50.63
N SER A 147 -31.02 -14.03 -51.33
CA SER A 147 -30.24 -14.12 -52.57
C SER A 147 -29.17 -12.99 -52.63
N ASP A 148 -28.25 -13.10 -53.60
CA ASP A 148 -27.49 -12.04 -54.29
C ASP A 148 -26.21 -11.38 -53.71
N GLU A 149 -25.09 -11.90 -54.21
CA GLU A 149 -24.01 -11.26 -54.98
C GLU A 149 -23.30 -9.95 -54.53
N LYS A 150 -21.98 -10.14 -54.30
CA LYS A 150 -20.79 -9.42 -54.81
C LYS A 150 -19.87 -8.66 -53.83
N PRO A 151 -18.54 -8.68 -54.08
CA PRO A 151 -17.50 -8.40 -53.09
C PRO A 151 -16.83 -7.03 -53.30
N LEU A 152 -16.21 -6.45 -52.26
CA LEU A 152 -15.12 -5.50 -52.47
C LEU A 152 -14.15 -5.42 -51.29
N ASP A 153 -12.86 -5.46 -51.64
CA ASP A 153 -11.69 -5.17 -50.83
C ASP A 153 -11.75 -3.78 -50.17
N ARG A 154 -11.17 -3.66 -48.96
CA ARG A 154 -10.11 -2.67 -48.69
C ARG A 154 -9.57 -2.77 -47.26
N SER A 155 -8.28 -3.06 -47.21
CA SER A 155 -7.38 -2.68 -46.13
C SER A 155 -7.34 -1.17 -45.93
N SER A 156 -6.91 -0.80 -44.72
CA SER A 156 -6.19 0.42 -44.33
C SER A 156 -6.97 1.58 -43.69
N THR A 157 -6.45 1.93 -42.51
CA THR A 157 -6.40 3.25 -41.87
C THR A 157 -7.68 3.88 -41.34
N LEU A 158 -7.70 4.11 -40.02
CA LEU A 158 -7.96 5.44 -39.46
C LEU A 158 -7.48 5.52 -37.99
N ASN A 159 -6.33 6.18 -37.83
CA ASN A 159 -6.04 6.98 -36.65
C ASN A 159 -7.10 8.08 -36.56
N SER A 160 -7.81 8.17 -35.42
CA SER A 160 -8.28 9.40 -34.77
C SER A 160 -9.56 9.07 -34.00
N ILE A 161 -9.52 9.21 -32.68
CA ILE A 161 -10.50 9.93 -31.84
C ILE A 161 -9.80 10.08 -30.49
N LEU A 162 -8.90 11.07 -30.45
CA LEU A 162 -8.77 11.93 -29.28
C LEU A 162 -9.79 13.04 -29.53
N ASP A 163 -10.92 13.02 -28.83
CA ASP A 163 -11.59 14.25 -28.43
C ASP A 163 -12.41 14.03 -27.14
N PRO A 164 -12.33 14.94 -26.16
CA PRO A 164 -12.98 14.84 -24.87
C PRO A 164 -14.39 15.46 -24.95
N GLY A 165 -15.43 14.63 -24.99
CA GLY A 165 -16.79 15.16 -25.09
C GLY A 165 -17.88 14.12 -25.20
N LEU A 166 -17.93 13.12 -24.31
CA LEU A 166 -19.12 12.28 -24.15
C LEU A 166 -19.71 12.41 -22.75
N ASN A 167 -20.96 12.88 -22.73
CA ASN A 167 -21.78 13.12 -21.55
C ASN A 167 -22.04 11.82 -20.77
N SER A 168 -21.76 11.87 -19.47
CA SER A 168 -21.93 10.81 -18.47
C SER A 168 -23.37 10.31 -18.26
N LYS A 169 -24.36 10.81 -19.03
CA LYS A 169 -25.77 10.43 -18.91
C LYS A 169 -26.19 9.24 -19.77
N GLU A 170 -25.50 8.94 -20.88
CA GLU A 170 -25.88 7.83 -21.75
C GLU A 170 -25.28 6.48 -21.33
N LEU A 171 -24.18 6.48 -20.57
CA LEU A 171 -23.62 5.24 -19.99
C LEU A 171 -24.48 4.70 -18.83
N ILE A 172 -25.17 5.58 -18.13
CA ILE A 172 -26.04 5.25 -16.99
C ILE A 172 -27.35 4.62 -17.48
N GLY A 173 -27.90 5.06 -18.62
CA GLY A 173 -29.18 4.57 -19.14
C GLY A 173 -29.17 3.12 -19.66
N MET A 174 -28.02 2.59 -20.07
CA MET A 174 -27.92 1.25 -20.65
C MET A 174 -27.88 0.12 -19.60
N VAL A 175 -27.55 0.45 -18.35
CA VAL A 175 -27.44 -0.51 -17.23
C VAL A 175 -28.81 -0.88 -16.65
N TYR A 176 -29.84 -0.03 -16.80
CA TYR A 176 -31.14 -0.22 -16.14
C TYR A 176 -32.16 -1.09 -16.90
N SER A 177 -31.87 -1.56 -18.12
CA SER A 177 -32.86 -2.27 -18.96
C SER A 177 -32.59 -3.76 -19.19
N SER A 178 -31.67 -4.38 -18.43
CA SER A 178 -31.40 -5.83 -18.55
C SER A 178 -31.67 -6.58 -17.24
N GLY A 179 -32.88 -7.16 -17.16
CA GLY A 179 -33.10 -8.51 -16.60
C GLY A 179 -33.14 -8.68 -15.08
N ALA A 180 -34.35 -8.70 -14.52
CA ALA A 180 -34.70 -8.95 -13.12
C ALA A 180 -34.43 -10.39 -12.61
N SER A 181 -33.17 -10.82 -12.47
CA SER A 181 -32.86 -12.12 -11.84
C SER A 181 -31.54 -12.22 -11.04
N THR A 182 -31.04 -11.14 -10.45
CA THR A 182 -29.76 -11.11 -9.67
C THR A 182 -29.84 -10.31 -8.37
N SER A 183 -31.00 -10.28 -7.69
CA SER A 183 -31.23 -9.36 -6.57
C SER A 183 -30.45 -9.64 -5.28
N SER A 184 -29.87 -10.83 -5.08
CA SER A 184 -29.08 -11.14 -3.87
C SER A 184 -27.60 -10.78 -4.01
N ASP A 185 -27.00 -11.01 -5.18
CA ASP A 185 -25.57 -10.75 -5.41
C ASP A 185 -25.28 -9.25 -5.61
N PHE A 186 -26.25 -8.47 -6.09
CA PHE A 186 -26.08 -7.03 -6.24
C PHE A 186 -26.15 -6.28 -4.89
N SER A 187 -26.95 -6.75 -3.93
CA SER A 187 -27.08 -6.10 -2.61
C SER A 187 -25.82 -6.26 -1.75
N ASP A 188 -25.14 -7.42 -1.82
CA ASP A 188 -23.87 -7.63 -1.11
C ASP A 188 -22.72 -6.82 -1.76
N ASN A 189 -22.74 -6.63 -3.08
CA ASN A 189 -21.79 -5.77 -3.81
C ASN A 189 -22.04 -4.26 -3.64
N LEU A 190 -23.17 -3.85 -3.05
CA LEU A 190 -23.48 -2.45 -2.75
C LEU A 190 -23.05 -2.01 -1.33
N ASN A 191 -22.50 -2.91 -0.51
CA ASN A 191 -22.00 -2.53 0.82
C ASN A 191 -20.83 -1.54 0.66
N PRO A 192 -20.94 -0.27 1.12
CA PRO A 192 -19.87 0.72 1.00
C PRO A 192 -18.56 0.27 1.68
N TYR A 193 -18.67 -0.65 2.64
CA TYR A 193 -17.53 -1.25 3.31
C TYR A 193 -16.75 -2.23 2.45
N PHE A 194 -17.41 -2.92 1.51
CA PHE A 194 -16.70 -3.74 0.53
C PHE A 194 -15.76 -2.88 -0.31
N LEU A 195 -16.25 -1.73 -0.77
CA LEU A 195 -15.46 -0.77 -1.54
C LEU A 195 -14.26 -0.24 -0.75
N ALA A 196 -14.47 0.15 0.52
CA ALA A 196 -13.39 0.62 1.39
C ALA A 196 -12.35 -0.48 1.71
N ASN A 197 -12.80 -1.72 1.81
CA ASN A 197 -11.96 -2.88 2.08
C ASN A 197 -11.11 -3.30 0.85
N GLU A 198 -11.68 -3.24 -0.35
CA GLU A 198 -11.04 -3.60 -1.62
C GLU A 198 -10.12 -2.50 -2.14
N LEU A 199 -10.61 -1.25 -2.18
CA LEU A 199 -9.85 -0.10 -2.68
C LEU A 199 -9.08 0.57 -1.53
N TRP A 200 -7.80 0.24 -1.41
CA TRP A 200 -6.95 0.78 -0.33
C TRP A 200 -6.82 2.31 -0.35
N HIS A 201 -7.04 2.96 -1.49
CA HIS A 201 -7.00 4.41 -1.65
C HIS A 201 -8.39 5.06 -1.59
N TYR A 202 -9.43 4.28 -1.28
CA TYR A 202 -10.76 4.83 -1.04
C TYR A 202 -10.69 5.83 0.13
N SER A 203 -11.34 6.96 -0.06
CA SER A 203 -11.52 7.99 0.94
C SER A 203 -12.90 8.63 0.77
N SER A 204 -13.43 9.17 1.85
CA SER A 204 -14.69 9.90 1.84
C SER A 204 -14.56 11.12 2.73
N VAL A 205 -15.14 12.23 2.30
CA VAL A 205 -15.34 13.42 3.15
C VAL A 205 -16.82 13.75 3.08
N ASP A 206 -17.48 13.78 4.22
CA ASP A 206 -18.91 14.06 4.36
C ASP A 206 -19.10 15.30 5.23
N TRP A 207 -19.83 16.27 4.70
CA TRP A 207 -20.16 17.51 5.39
C TRP A 207 -21.61 17.43 5.84
N GLY A 208 -21.80 17.16 7.12
CA GLY A 208 -23.11 17.28 7.76
C GLY A 208 -23.44 18.71 8.10
N ARG A 209 -24.59 18.96 8.74
CA ARG A 209 -24.89 20.29 9.26
C ARG A 209 -24.13 20.60 10.54
N LYS A 210 -24.02 19.59 11.42
CA LYS A 210 -23.39 19.70 12.73
C LYS A 210 -22.05 18.98 12.81
N TYR A 211 -21.56 18.44 11.69
CA TYR A 211 -20.33 17.66 11.67
C TYR A 211 -19.55 17.77 10.36
N LEU A 212 -18.25 17.54 10.45
CA LEU A 212 -17.35 17.20 9.35
C LEU A 212 -16.82 15.79 9.60
N CYS A 213 -17.04 14.85 8.67
CA CYS A 213 -16.55 13.49 8.77
C CYS A 213 -15.56 13.17 7.65
N ILE A 214 -14.44 12.57 8.01
CA ILE A 214 -13.46 12.00 7.07
C ILE A 214 -13.43 10.49 7.28
N GLY A 215 -13.57 9.74 6.21
CA GLY A 215 -13.29 8.31 6.15
C GLY A 215 -12.03 8.05 5.33
N TYR A 216 -11.07 7.30 5.88
CA TYR A 216 -9.80 7.05 5.21
C TYR A 216 -9.16 5.73 5.65
N ASN A 217 -8.38 5.16 4.74
CA ASN A 217 -7.58 3.96 4.99
C ASN A 217 -6.18 4.31 5.47
N THR A 218 -5.78 3.77 6.62
CA THR A 218 -4.41 3.79 7.10
C THR A 218 -3.72 2.46 6.80
N ILE A 219 -2.44 2.51 6.44
CA ILE A 219 -1.60 1.31 6.26
C ILE A 219 -0.59 1.32 7.39
N HIS A 220 -0.49 0.24 8.17
CA HIS A 220 0.47 0.12 9.26
C HIS A 220 1.54 -0.92 8.94
N ASN A 221 2.82 -0.57 9.16
CA ASN A 221 3.92 -1.52 9.06
C ASN A 221 3.95 -2.46 10.26
N VAL A 222 3.14 -3.53 10.20
CA VAL A 222 3.14 -4.57 11.22
C VAL A 222 4.23 -5.61 10.89
N PRO A 223 4.92 -6.17 11.90
CA PRO A 223 5.77 -7.33 11.70
C PRO A 223 4.96 -8.40 10.97
N SER A 224 5.51 -8.92 9.87
CA SER A 224 4.91 -10.05 9.18
C SER A 224 5.45 -11.31 9.83
N LYS A 225 4.59 -12.31 10.10
CA LYS A 225 5.07 -13.65 10.45
C LYS A 225 6.10 -14.05 9.39
N GLY A 226 7.30 -14.42 9.81
CA GLY A 226 8.23 -15.13 8.93
C GLY A 226 7.48 -16.29 8.26
N ARG A 227 7.90 -16.64 7.05
CA ARG A 227 7.34 -17.65 6.12
C ARG A 227 7.03 -19.07 6.68
N THR A 228 7.03 -19.27 8.00
CA THR A 228 7.11 -20.57 8.68
C THR A 228 5.81 -21.07 9.28
N GLU A 229 4.71 -20.31 9.25
CA GLU A 229 3.37 -20.86 9.48
C GLU A 229 2.54 -20.73 8.21
N PRO A 230 1.69 -21.71 7.87
CA PRO A 230 0.80 -21.60 6.74
C PRO A 230 -0.03 -20.33 6.95
N ALA A 231 0.24 -19.33 6.12
CA ALA A 231 -0.65 -18.21 5.99
C ALA A 231 -2.00 -18.80 5.64
N ASP A 232 -3.01 -18.57 6.50
CA ASP A 232 -4.40 -18.81 6.13
C ASP A 232 -4.59 -18.25 4.71
N ASP A 233 -4.93 -19.15 3.80
CA ASP A 233 -4.71 -19.06 2.36
C ASP A 233 -5.23 -17.76 1.72
N GLU A 234 -4.34 -16.95 1.14
CA GLU A 234 -4.69 -16.10 -0.01
C GLU A 234 -3.52 -15.98 -1.01
N PRO A 235 -3.64 -16.54 -2.22
CA PRO A 235 -2.65 -16.39 -3.29
C PRO A 235 -2.65 -15.00 -3.96
N SER A 236 -3.44 -14.03 -3.46
CA SER A 236 -3.67 -12.71 -4.12
C SER A 236 -2.89 -11.53 -3.51
N HIS A 237 -2.03 -11.76 -2.52
CA HIS A 237 -1.40 -10.67 -1.74
C HIS A 237 -0.11 -10.09 -2.33
N GLU A 238 0.41 -10.61 -3.44
CA GLU A 238 1.73 -10.20 -3.95
C GLU A 238 1.75 -8.76 -4.51
N ASP A 239 0.60 -8.26 -4.95
CA ASP A 239 0.45 -6.91 -5.52
C ASP A 239 0.03 -5.82 -4.52
N ARG A 240 -0.30 -6.19 -3.27
CA ARG A 240 -0.70 -5.23 -2.24
C ARG A 240 0.51 -4.73 -1.45
N PRO A 241 0.55 -3.44 -1.05
CA PRO A 241 1.63 -2.92 -0.23
C PRO A 241 1.82 -3.72 1.05
N TYR A 242 3.06 -3.83 1.51
CA TYR A 242 3.34 -4.41 2.82
C TYR A 242 2.70 -3.56 3.93
N GLY A 243 1.89 -4.21 4.75
CA GLY A 243 1.28 -3.60 5.93
C GLY A 243 -0.13 -4.13 6.16
N LYS A 244 -0.68 -3.78 7.33
CA LYS A 244 -2.07 -4.03 7.66
C LYS A 244 -2.86 -2.76 7.39
N ARG A 245 -3.83 -2.84 6.49
CA ARG A 245 -4.79 -1.75 6.22
C ARG A 245 -5.87 -1.74 7.30
N VAL A 246 -6.24 -0.54 7.75
CA VAL A 246 -7.32 -0.29 8.71
C VAL A 246 -8.13 0.91 8.21
N TRP A 247 -9.45 0.77 8.13
CA TRP A 247 -10.35 1.86 7.81
C TRP A 247 -10.69 2.66 9.07
N ASN A 248 -10.68 3.98 8.97
CA ASN A 248 -10.97 4.89 10.08
C ASN A 248 -11.98 5.95 9.64
N TRP A 249 -12.86 6.33 10.56
CA TRP A 249 -13.64 7.56 10.48
C TRP A 249 -13.17 8.53 11.56
N LEU A 250 -13.12 9.80 11.21
CA LEU A 250 -12.84 10.88 12.13
C LEU A 250 -13.88 11.98 11.92
N VAL A 251 -14.56 12.37 12.98
CA VAL A 251 -15.67 13.33 12.95
C VAL A 251 -15.37 14.50 13.88
N LEU A 252 -15.51 15.72 13.37
CA LEU A 252 -15.50 16.95 14.16
C LEU A 252 -16.93 17.48 14.24
N CYS A 253 -17.43 17.72 15.45
CA CYS A 253 -18.80 18.15 15.70
C CYS A 253 -18.87 19.62 16.16
N GLU A 254 -20.04 20.24 16.01
CA GLU A 254 -20.31 21.65 16.32
C GLU A 254 -20.10 21.99 17.81
N ASP A 255 -20.38 21.04 18.70
CA ASP A 255 -20.27 21.15 20.17
C ASP A 255 -18.87 20.86 20.71
N ARG A 256 -17.83 21.03 19.87
CA ARG A 256 -16.42 20.76 20.21
C ARG A 256 -16.14 19.30 20.56
N THR A 257 -16.99 18.38 20.09
CA THR A 257 -16.77 16.93 20.22
C THR A 257 -16.02 16.39 19.00
N VAL A 258 -14.97 15.60 19.26
CA VAL A 258 -14.25 14.83 18.23
C VAL A 258 -14.58 13.35 18.41
N ILE A 259 -15.00 12.68 17.35
CA ILE A 259 -15.33 11.26 17.37
C ILE A 259 -14.34 10.52 16.46
N SER A 260 -13.59 9.58 17.01
CA SER A 260 -12.76 8.66 16.23
C SER A 260 -13.36 7.27 16.24
N ILE A 261 -13.48 6.66 15.06
CA ILE A 261 -14.04 5.32 14.89
C ILE A 261 -13.05 4.51 14.07
N SER A 262 -12.59 3.39 14.59
CA SER A 262 -11.64 2.52 13.89
C SER A 262 -12.24 1.14 13.63
N GLU A 263 -12.05 0.66 12.41
CA GLU A 263 -12.27 -0.74 12.05
C GLU A 263 -11.45 -1.66 12.96
N ASP A 264 -12.01 -2.82 13.30
CA ASP A 264 -11.22 -3.85 13.96
C ASP A 264 -10.24 -4.51 12.97
N PRO A 265 -8.92 -4.46 13.21
CA PRO A 265 -7.96 -5.16 12.36
C PRO A 265 -8.10 -6.69 12.40
N TYR A 266 -8.77 -7.26 13.40
CA TYR A 266 -8.90 -8.71 13.63
C TYR A 266 -10.35 -9.16 13.91
N PRO A 267 -11.31 -8.91 12.99
CA PRO A 267 -12.74 -9.10 13.22
C PRO A 267 -13.15 -10.55 13.49
N THR A 268 -12.31 -11.53 13.15
CA THR A 268 -12.60 -12.96 13.35
C THR A 268 -12.08 -13.51 14.68
N ARG A 269 -11.36 -12.71 15.47
CA ARG A 269 -10.66 -13.18 16.69
C ARG A 269 -11.41 -12.83 17.98
N ASN A 270 -12.45 -11.99 17.93
CA ASN A 270 -13.34 -11.64 19.05
C ASN A 270 -12.57 -11.31 20.35
N GLY A 271 -11.51 -10.51 20.25
CA GLY A 271 -10.69 -10.08 21.40
C GLY A 271 -9.66 -11.10 21.91
N MET A 272 -9.59 -12.31 21.35
CA MET A 272 -8.52 -13.28 21.68
C MET A 272 -7.35 -13.17 20.70
N LEU A 273 -6.49 -12.18 20.94
CA LEU A 273 -5.32 -11.94 20.10
C LEU A 273 -4.12 -12.78 20.54
N THR A 274 -3.40 -13.31 19.56
CA THR A 274 -2.05 -13.87 19.78
C THR A 274 -1.06 -12.77 20.16
N GLN A 275 0.05 -13.11 20.82
CA GLN A 275 1.08 -12.13 21.21
C GLN A 275 1.54 -11.24 20.05
N HIS A 276 1.73 -11.84 18.87
CA HIS A 276 2.10 -11.11 17.65
C HIS A 276 1.00 -10.14 17.17
N GLN A 277 -0.27 -10.55 17.24
CA GLN A 277 -1.41 -9.68 16.92
C GLN A 277 -1.58 -8.57 17.94
N GLN A 278 -1.28 -8.81 19.22
CA GLN A 278 -1.26 -7.77 20.25
C GLN A 278 -0.18 -6.71 19.97
N VAL A 279 1.03 -7.13 19.59
CA VAL A 279 2.10 -6.20 19.16
C VAL A 279 1.65 -5.41 17.93
N SER A 280 1.01 -6.06 16.97
CA SER A 280 0.49 -5.42 15.77
C SER A 280 -0.62 -4.40 16.08
N LEU A 281 -1.53 -4.73 17.01
CA LEU A 281 -2.57 -3.82 17.48
C LEU A 281 -1.96 -2.59 18.16
N ASN A 282 -0.92 -2.77 18.99
CA ASN A 282 -0.21 -1.66 19.61
C ASN A 282 0.46 -0.74 18.59
N ILE A 283 0.95 -1.28 17.47
CA ILE A 283 1.50 -0.47 16.37
C ILE A 283 0.38 0.32 15.67
N ILE A 284 -0.77 -0.31 15.41
CA ILE A 284 -1.93 0.33 14.79
C ILE A 284 -2.46 1.47 15.67
N ARG A 285 -2.62 1.22 16.98
CA ARG A 285 -3.12 2.19 17.95
C ARG A 285 -2.05 3.19 18.44
N ARG A 286 -0.82 3.14 17.94
CA ARG A 286 0.31 3.92 18.47
C ARG A 286 0.03 5.43 18.48
N ASN A 287 -0.52 5.98 17.39
CA ASN A 287 -0.85 7.40 17.32
C ASN A 287 -1.93 7.78 18.34
N LEU A 288 -3.02 7.01 18.37
CA LEU A 288 -4.12 7.18 19.33
C LEU A 288 -3.62 7.12 20.78
N ILE A 289 -2.78 6.12 21.12
CA ILE A 289 -2.19 5.97 22.45
C ILE A 289 -1.31 7.18 22.79
N ASN A 290 -0.53 7.68 21.82
CA ASN A 290 0.31 8.85 22.01
C ASN A 290 -0.52 10.11 22.30
N THR A 291 -1.59 10.32 21.55
CA THR A 291 -2.54 11.42 21.78
C THR A 291 -3.21 11.29 23.14
N PHE A 292 -3.74 10.11 23.46
CA PHE A 292 -4.39 9.83 24.73
C PHE A 292 -3.48 10.12 25.93
N ARG A 293 -2.24 9.62 25.91
CA ARG A 293 -1.29 9.82 27.01
C ARG A 293 -0.93 11.28 27.27
N GLN A 294 -0.99 12.13 26.25
CA GLN A 294 -0.63 13.55 26.35
C GLN A 294 -1.78 14.44 26.78
N LEU A 295 -2.98 13.87 26.85
CA LEU A 295 -4.14 14.51 27.44
C LEU A 295 -4.20 14.31 28.96
N SER A 296 -3.21 13.66 29.59
CA SER A 296 -3.05 13.63 31.04
C SER A 296 -1.84 14.45 31.49
N LYS A 297 -1.95 15.10 32.65
CA LYS A 297 -0.85 15.78 33.35
C LYS A 297 -0.05 14.85 34.26
N ALA A 298 -0.54 13.65 34.55
CA ALA A 298 0.10 12.69 35.46
C ALA A 298 1.50 12.27 34.99
N ARG A 299 1.75 12.31 33.67
CA ARG A 299 3.05 11.96 33.07
C ARG A 299 3.82 13.19 32.61
N ASP A 300 5.11 13.23 32.95
CA ASP A 300 6.02 14.17 32.33
C ASP A 300 6.40 13.71 30.91
N SER A 301 6.02 14.53 29.93
CA SER A 301 6.23 14.30 28.50
C SER A 301 7.52 14.93 28.00
N SER A 302 8.29 15.58 28.88
CA SER A 302 9.60 16.19 28.57
C SER A 302 10.61 15.19 28.01
N SER A 303 10.50 13.92 28.42
CA SER A 303 11.35 12.81 27.98
C SER A 303 10.96 12.22 26.62
N ASP A 304 9.74 12.50 26.12
CA ASP A 304 9.29 11.98 24.84
C ASP A 304 9.99 12.73 23.69
N PRO A 305 10.29 12.06 22.55
CA PRO A 305 10.86 12.71 21.39
C PRO A 305 10.02 13.91 20.94
N ALA A 306 10.65 15.01 20.54
CA ALA A 306 9.94 16.23 20.15
C ALA A 306 8.87 16.02 19.05
N GLN A 307 9.04 15.01 18.17
CA GLN A 307 8.07 14.65 17.15
C GLN A 307 6.80 13.97 17.70
N MET A 308 6.89 13.38 18.90
CA MET A 308 5.77 12.77 19.60
C MET A 308 5.05 13.75 20.52
N GLN A 309 5.67 14.88 20.88
CA GLN A 309 5.07 15.89 21.75
C GLN A 309 3.97 16.69 21.02
N LEU A 310 2.81 16.79 21.66
CA LEU A 310 1.55 17.37 21.20
C LEU A 310 1.11 18.41 22.24
N PRO A 311 1.16 19.71 21.91
CA PRO A 311 0.75 20.78 22.81
C PRO A 311 -0.79 20.90 22.85
N LEU A 312 -1.48 19.82 23.24
CA LEU A 312 -2.94 19.80 23.38
C LEU A 312 -3.37 20.39 24.73
N ARG A 313 -2.73 19.97 25.83
CA ARG A 313 -2.98 20.50 27.19
C ARG A 313 -1.83 21.32 27.76
N LYS A 314 -0.58 20.98 27.43
CA LYS A 314 0.59 21.74 27.90
C LYS A 314 0.75 23.03 27.07
N ARG A 315 0.86 24.18 27.73
CA ARG A 315 1.07 25.48 27.09
C ARG A 315 2.53 25.58 26.62
N LEU A 316 2.73 26.02 25.38
CA LEU A 316 4.07 26.34 24.85
C LEU A 316 4.42 27.82 25.03
N GLY A 317 3.42 28.68 25.26
CA GLY A 317 3.54 30.11 25.52
C GLY A 317 2.50 30.59 26.53
N ASP A 318 2.79 31.71 27.18
CA ASP A 318 1.98 32.31 28.27
C ASP A 318 1.26 33.60 27.85
N SER A 319 1.09 33.84 26.54
CA SER A 319 0.39 35.04 26.06
C SER A 319 -1.12 34.95 26.34
N GLU A 320 -1.70 36.02 26.91
CA GLU A 320 -3.14 36.11 27.15
C GLU A 320 -3.96 36.04 25.85
N GLU A 321 -3.42 36.56 24.74
CA GLU A 321 -4.06 36.51 23.42
C GLU A 321 -4.17 35.08 22.85
N GLU A 322 -3.19 34.23 23.16
CA GLU A 322 -3.17 32.82 22.75
C GLU A 322 -4.13 31.98 23.61
N ALA A 323 -4.34 32.37 24.87
CA ALA A 323 -5.25 31.67 25.78
C ALA A 323 -6.73 31.84 25.41
N ILE A 324 -7.12 32.99 24.86
CA ILE A 324 -8.52 33.32 24.56
C ILE A 324 -9.10 32.42 23.45
N HIS A 325 -8.32 32.11 22.41
CA HIS A 325 -8.81 31.31 21.28
C HIS A 325 -8.66 29.79 21.50
N ARG A 326 -7.89 29.38 22.50
CA ARG A 326 -7.50 27.99 22.75
C ARG A 326 -8.67 27.02 22.89
N ALA A 327 -9.70 27.37 23.67
CA ALA A 327 -10.89 26.53 23.86
C ALA A 327 -11.63 26.22 22.54
N THR A 328 -11.48 27.10 21.54
CA THR A 328 -12.06 26.91 20.20
C THR A 328 -11.08 26.21 19.25
N GLU A 329 -9.77 26.31 19.50
CA GLU A 329 -8.72 25.71 18.66
C GLU A 329 -8.45 24.23 18.97
N VAL A 330 -8.53 23.84 20.24
CA VAL A 330 -8.16 22.49 20.74
C VAL A 330 -8.90 21.35 20.03
N PRO A 331 -10.23 21.39 19.80
CA PRO A 331 -10.93 20.31 19.08
C PRO A 331 -10.40 20.12 17.65
N GLY A 332 -10.14 21.22 16.94
CA GLY A 332 -9.53 21.18 15.60
C GLY A 332 -8.10 20.64 15.63
N MET A 333 -7.32 20.97 16.67
CA MET A 333 -5.97 20.43 16.86
C MET A 333 -5.99 18.94 17.20
N LEU A 334 -6.92 18.48 18.04
CA LEU A 334 -7.13 17.06 18.33
C LEU A 334 -7.50 16.30 17.06
N PHE A 335 -8.44 16.84 16.27
CA PHE A 335 -8.81 16.30 14.97
C PHE A 335 -7.59 16.17 14.05
N TYR A 336 -6.74 17.20 13.97
CA TYR A 336 -5.49 17.13 13.21
C TYR A 336 -4.56 16.01 13.72
N TYR A 337 -4.31 15.92 15.03
CA TYR A 337 -3.35 14.94 15.57
C TYR A 337 -3.84 13.49 15.50
N LEU A 338 -5.15 13.26 15.57
CA LEU A 338 -5.70 11.93 15.33
C LEU A 338 -5.57 11.51 13.87
N PHE A 339 -5.67 12.46 12.94
CA PHE A 339 -5.44 12.23 11.51
C PHE A 339 -3.95 12.03 11.17
N ASP A 340 -3.05 12.84 11.75
CA ASP A 340 -1.62 12.87 11.43
C ASP A 340 -0.81 11.76 12.11
N ASP A 341 -0.80 10.54 11.54
CA ASP A 341 0.14 9.48 11.91
C ASP A 341 1.45 9.58 11.11
N TRP A 342 2.20 10.67 11.35
CA TRP A 342 3.47 10.92 10.67
C TRP A 342 4.50 9.82 10.92
N LEU A 343 4.56 9.26 12.13
CA LEU A 343 5.54 8.24 12.49
C LEU A 343 5.34 6.97 11.66
N ASN A 344 4.09 6.61 11.38
CA ASN A 344 3.78 5.49 10.52
C ASN A 344 4.18 5.79 9.06
N THR A 345 3.81 6.97 8.55
CA THR A 345 4.21 7.43 7.20
C THR A 345 5.72 7.46 7.02
N TYR A 346 6.44 7.98 8.01
CA TYR A 346 7.90 8.00 8.04
C TYR A 346 8.47 6.59 8.04
N SER A 347 7.93 5.68 8.86
CA SER A 347 8.41 4.29 8.91
C SER A 347 8.19 3.50 7.62
N LEU A 348 7.18 3.85 6.83
CA LEU A 348 6.80 3.14 5.61
C LEU A 348 7.59 3.60 4.39
N ILE A 349 7.82 4.90 4.27
CA ILE A 349 8.33 5.52 3.03
C ILE A 349 9.53 6.43 3.31
N ALA A 350 9.42 7.39 4.24
CA ALA A 350 10.41 8.47 4.34
C ALA A 350 11.68 8.11 5.16
N ARG A 351 11.74 6.93 5.78
CA ARG A 351 12.95 6.47 6.48
C ARG A 351 14.05 6.17 5.45
N LYS A 352 15.27 6.65 5.74
CA LYS A 352 16.48 6.26 5.00
C LYS A 352 16.52 4.73 4.88
N GLU A 353 16.54 4.22 3.65
CA GLU A 353 16.45 2.79 3.32
C GLU A 353 15.13 2.13 3.76
N HIS A 354 13.99 2.72 3.42
CA HIS A 354 12.70 2.04 3.55
C HIS A 354 12.69 0.73 2.75
N ARG A 355 11.75 -0.17 3.09
CA ARG A 355 11.77 -1.57 2.63
C ARG A 355 11.87 -1.69 1.10
N TYR A 356 11.10 -0.91 0.36
CA TYR A 356 11.11 -0.98 -1.11
C TYR A 356 12.44 -0.53 -1.70
N ALA A 357 13.03 0.57 -1.21
CA ALA A 357 14.37 1.00 -1.65
C ALA A 357 15.45 -0.07 -1.35
N ARG A 358 15.39 -0.71 -0.18
CA ARG A 358 16.30 -1.83 0.16
C ARG A 358 16.11 -3.01 -0.79
N GLU A 359 14.88 -3.34 -1.10
CA GLU A 359 14.56 -4.45 -1.99
C GLU A 359 14.99 -4.16 -3.44
N LEU A 360 14.75 -2.95 -3.95
CA LEU A 360 15.23 -2.52 -5.27
C LEU A 360 16.77 -2.57 -5.34
N ASN A 361 17.47 -2.12 -4.29
CA ASN A 361 18.92 -2.23 -4.21
C ASN A 361 19.42 -3.68 -4.16
N ALA A 362 18.73 -4.56 -3.42
CA ALA A 362 19.04 -5.98 -3.40
C ALA A 362 18.85 -6.63 -4.78
N LEU A 363 17.74 -6.32 -5.46
CA LEU A 363 17.46 -6.78 -6.82
C LEU A 363 18.51 -6.27 -7.81
N ARG A 364 18.94 -5.01 -7.69
CA ARG A 364 20.02 -4.44 -8.51
C ARG A 364 21.30 -5.25 -8.37
N LEU A 365 21.72 -5.57 -7.14
CA LEU A 365 22.90 -6.40 -6.89
C LEU A 365 22.75 -7.82 -7.44
N GLN A 366 21.55 -8.41 -7.31
CA GLN A 366 21.26 -9.74 -7.86
C GLN A 366 21.29 -9.75 -9.39
N MET A 367 20.76 -8.72 -10.06
CA MET A 367 20.82 -8.59 -11.53
C MET A 367 22.25 -8.44 -12.04
N LEU A 368 23.10 -7.69 -11.32
CA LEU A 368 24.52 -7.55 -11.66
C LEU A 368 25.27 -8.87 -11.60
N ASN A 369 24.94 -9.74 -10.64
CA ASN A 369 25.54 -11.08 -10.55
C ASN A 369 24.93 -12.03 -11.59
N ARG A 370 23.60 -12.06 -11.71
CA ARG A 370 22.87 -12.93 -12.64
C ARG A 370 21.55 -12.30 -13.06
N ALA A 371 21.49 -11.75 -14.26
CA ALA A 371 20.24 -11.29 -14.87
C ALA A 371 19.30 -12.46 -15.19
N MET A 372 18.05 -12.38 -14.73
CA MET A 372 16.99 -13.38 -14.91
C MET A 372 15.63 -12.70 -15.09
N LEU A 373 14.71 -13.37 -15.79
CA LEU A 373 13.36 -12.85 -16.05
C LEU A 373 12.51 -12.75 -14.76
N ALA A 374 12.74 -13.63 -13.78
CA ALA A 374 12.08 -13.59 -12.46
C ALA A 374 12.31 -12.25 -11.73
N HIS A 375 13.41 -11.56 -11.99
CA HIS A 375 13.64 -10.25 -11.41
C HIS A 375 12.68 -9.19 -11.97
N ILE A 376 12.23 -9.33 -13.23
CA ILE A 376 11.24 -8.42 -13.83
C ILE A 376 9.87 -8.64 -13.20
N GLU A 377 9.48 -9.88 -12.98
CA GLU A 377 8.25 -10.23 -12.27
C GLU A 377 8.25 -9.61 -10.86
N ARG A 378 9.36 -9.72 -10.12
CA ARG A 378 9.46 -9.08 -8.81
C ARG A 378 9.41 -7.54 -8.89
N LEU A 379 10.10 -6.93 -9.85
CA LEU A 379 10.02 -5.48 -10.10
C LEU A 379 8.60 -5.04 -10.48
N HIS A 380 7.85 -5.88 -11.20
CA HIS A 380 6.46 -5.60 -11.55
C HIS A 380 5.56 -5.59 -10.31
N HIS A 381 5.68 -6.59 -9.43
CA HIS A 381 4.96 -6.60 -8.15
C HIS A 381 5.31 -5.39 -7.28
N ILE A 382 6.60 -5.06 -7.14
CA ILE A 382 7.03 -3.84 -6.41
C ILE A 382 6.41 -2.59 -7.04
N GLY A 383 6.39 -2.50 -8.38
CA GLY A 383 5.74 -1.39 -9.10
C GLY A 383 4.25 -1.27 -8.78
N ARG A 384 3.52 -2.40 -8.72
CA ARG A 384 2.10 -2.41 -8.35
C ARG A 384 1.89 -1.99 -6.90
N GLN A 385 2.70 -2.49 -5.98
CA GLN A 385 2.68 -2.11 -4.56
C GLN A 385 2.93 -0.61 -4.37
N LEU A 386 3.98 -0.08 -4.99
CA LEU A 386 4.30 1.35 -4.96
C LEU A 386 3.19 2.21 -5.60
N ALA A 387 2.58 1.74 -6.69
CA ALA A 387 1.47 2.44 -7.33
C ALA A 387 0.21 2.48 -6.45
N VAL A 388 -0.10 1.42 -5.70
CA VAL A 388 -1.18 1.44 -4.70
C VAL A 388 -0.85 2.42 -3.59
N LEU A 389 0.37 2.37 -3.06
CA LEU A 389 0.82 3.27 -1.99
C LEU A 389 0.77 4.74 -2.43
N ARG A 390 1.18 5.05 -3.67
CA ARG A 390 1.07 6.38 -4.27
C ARG A 390 -0.36 6.89 -4.26
N ARG A 391 -1.32 6.05 -4.67
CA ARG A 391 -2.75 6.40 -4.68
C ARG A 391 -3.28 6.67 -3.26
N VAL A 392 -2.83 5.93 -2.25
CA VAL A 392 -3.22 6.17 -0.85
C VAL A 392 -2.75 7.55 -0.38
N TYR A 393 -1.50 7.92 -0.62
CA TYR A 393 -1.02 9.25 -0.22
C TYR A 393 -1.58 10.39 -1.07
N GLN A 394 -1.93 10.12 -2.33
CA GLN A 394 -2.73 11.05 -3.14
C GLN A 394 -4.13 11.24 -2.54
N SER A 395 -4.74 10.17 -2.01
CA SER A 395 -6.05 10.26 -1.34
C SER A 395 -5.98 11.14 -0.09
N TYR A 396 -4.87 11.09 0.66
CA TYR A 396 -4.63 11.98 1.80
C TYR A 396 -4.48 13.44 1.36
N ASP A 397 -3.77 13.69 0.25
CA ASP A 397 -3.66 15.03 -0.32
C ASP A 397 -5.04 15.60 -0.70
N MET A 398 -5.89 14.77 -1.32
CA MET A 398 -7.27 15.13 -1.66
C MET A 398 -8.15 15.37 -0.42
N ILE A 399 -8.05 14.51 0.60
CA ILE A 399 -8.77 14.71 1.87
C ILE A 399 -8.37 16.06 2.46
N ILE A 400 -7.07 16.35 2.57
CA ILE A 400 -6.59 17.60 3.14
C ILE A 400 -7.09 18.79 2.32
N ASP A 401 -7.12 18.70 1.00
CA ASP A 401 -7.69 19.76 0.15
C ASP A 401 -9.17 20.00 0.45
N ARG A 402 -9.97 18.94 0.52
CA ARG A 402 -11.39 19.06 0.88
C ARG A 402 -11.59 19.68 2.26
N VAL A 403 -10.79 19.25 3.22
CA VAL A 403 -10.83 19.72 4.61
C VAL A 403 -10.44 21.20 4.73
N LEU A 404 -9.58 21.70 3.84
CA LEU A 404 -9.19 23.11 3.77
C LEU A 404 -10.16 23.98 2.95
N GLU A 405 -10.95 23.39 2.05
CA GLU A 405 -11.99 24.07 1.28
C GLU A 405 -13.14 24.52 2.18
N LYS A 406 -13.63 25.76 1.99
CA LYS A 406 -14.87 26.23 2.62
C LYS A 406 -16.04 25.82 1.75
N GLN A 407 -16.96 25.00 2.26
CA GLN A 407 -18.12 24.56 1.48
C GLN A 407 -19.37 25.39 1.78
N GLU A 408 -19.89 26.07 0.76
CA GLU A 408 -21.16 26.79 0.81
C GLU A 408 -22.33 25.79 0.79
N ALA A 409 -23.28 25.96 1.71
CA ALA A 409 -24.48 25.16 1.82
C ALA A 409 -25.45 25.48 0.68
N SER A 410 -25.73 24.49 -0.17
CA SER A 410 -26.82 24.61 -1.14
C SER A 410 -28.18 24.57 -0.41
N LEU A 411 -29.12 25.43 -0.82
CA LEU A 411 -30.50 25.50 -0.29
C LEU A 411 -31.23 24.13 -0.29
N ALA A 412 -30.87 23.21 -1.19
CA ALA A 412 -31.41 21.85 -1.20
C ALA A 412 -30.91 20.98 -0.04
N SER A 413 -29.66 21.17 0.39
CA SER A 413 -29.08 20.49 1.56
C SER A 413 -29.79 20.91 2.84
N LEU A 414 -30.24 22.18 2.91
CA LEU A 414 -30.99 22.74 4.04
C LEU A 414 -32.45 22.26 4.16
N LYS A 415 -33.08 21.78 3.07
CA LYS A 415 -34.47 21.28 3.10
C LYS A 415 -34.63 19.80 3.49
N ASN A 416 -33.58 18.99 3.37
CA ASN A 416 -33.66 17.54 3.57
C ASN A 416 -33.48 17.05 5.02
N SER A 417 -33.31 17.93 6.01
CA SER A 417 -33.21 17.51 7.43
C SER A 417 -34.54 17.63 8.17
N LYS A 418 -34.70 16.79 9.19
CA LYS A 418 -35.91 16.66 10.02
C LYS A 418 -36.12 17.82 11.02
N VAL A 419 -35.34 18.90 10.94
CA VAL A 419 -35.39 20.01 11.93
C VAL A 419 -36.31 21.16 11.49
N ILE A 420 -36.72 21.24 10.22
CA ILE A 420 -37.64 22.30 9.75
C ILE A 420 -39.10 22.07 10.19
N SER A 421 -39.44 20.92 10.78
CA SER A 421 -40.77 20.73 11.37
C SER A 421 -40.98 21.49 12.69
N GLY A 422 -39.93 22.05 13.30
CA GLY A 422 -40.03 22.81 14.57
C GLY A 422 -40.02 24.34 14.43
N LEU A 423 -39.59 24.88 13.29
CA LEU A 423 -39.51 26.34 13.10
C LEU A 423 -40.76 26.95 12.42
N GLN A 424 -41.60 26.13 11.80
CA GLN A 424 -42.87 26.60 11.20
C GLN A 424 -43.91 27.04 12.24
N SER A 425 -43.67 26.79 13.53
CA SER A 425 -44.51 27.28 14.63
C SER A 425 -44.15 28.68 15.14
N MET A 426 -43.18 29.39 14.53
CA MET A 426 -42.72 30.71 15.01
C MET A 426 -42.69 31.81 13.94
N GLU A 427 -43.35 31.61 12.79
CA GLU A 427 -43.51 32.63 11.73
C GLU A 427 -44.79 33.48 11.89
N GLN A 428 -45.23 33.75 13.12
CA GLN A 428 -46.24 34.78 13.40
C GLN A 428 -45.75 35.72 14.51
N SER A 429 -44.72 36.51 14.21
CA SER A 429 -44.61 37.87 14.74
C SER A 429 -43.68 38.68 13.87
N ASP A 430 -44.29 39.57 13.09
CA ASP A 430 -43.66 40.74 12.48
C ASP A 430 -42.94 41.55 13.56
N THR A 431 -41.65 41.82 13.35
CA THR A 431 -41.03 43.16 13.28
C THR A 431 -39.53 43.11 13.53
N LEU A 432 -38.79 43.95 12.77
CA LEU A 432 -37.36 44.30 12.83
C LEU A 432 -36.40 43.48 11.96
N ARG A 433 -35.98 44.12 10.87
CA ARG A 433 -34.89 43.72 9.96
C ARG A 433 -33.56 43.57 10.74
N PRO A 434 -32.81 42.47 10.57
CA PRO A 434 -31.41 42.44 10.98
C PRO A 434 -30.47 42.80 9.82
N THR A 435 -29.35 43.40 10.20
CA THR A 435 -28.26 43.96 9.40
C THR A 435 -27.53 42.88 8.59
N VAL A 436 -27.10 43.24 7.38
CA VAL A 436 -26.52 42.40 6.30
C VAL A 436 -25.19 41.70 6.66
N ALA A 437 -24.72 41.72 7.91
CA ALA A 437 -23.47 41.09 8.34
C ALA A 437 -23.63 39.76 9.12
N GLN A 438 -24.86 39.34 9.46
CA GLN A 438 -25.14 38.08 10.19
C GLN A 438 -25.74 36.97 9.31
N LEU A 439 -25.98 37.23 8.02
CA LEU A 439 -26.62 36.27 7.12
C LEU A 439 -25.63 35.33 6.40
N ASP A 440 -24.32 35.59 6.44
CA ASP A 440 -23.32 34.78 5.76
C ASP A 440 -22.83 33.56 6.58
N GLU A 441 -23.00 33.55 7.91
CA GLU A 441 -22.57 32.41 8.76
C GLU A 441 -23.55 31.23 8.72
N HIS A 442 -24.83 31.45 8.45
CA HIS A 442 -25.84 30.37 8.43
C HIS A 442 -25.86 29.54 7.14
N HIS A 443 -25.03 29.88 6.15
CA HIS A 443 -25.00 29.24 4.84
C HIS A 443 -23.74 28.38 4.59
N LEU A 444 -22.97 28.03 5.62
CA LEU A 444 -21.83 27.10 5.47
C LEU A 444 -22.25 25.69 5.92
N LEU A 445 -21.92 24.68 5.12
CA LEU A 445 -22.22 23.28 5.46
C LEU A 445 -21.05 22.70 6.25
N GLY A 446 -21.34 22.19 7.45
CA GLY A 446 -20.41 21.47 8.31
C GLY A 446 -19.50 22.36 9.14
N VAL A 447 -18.73 21.71 10.01
CA VAL A 447 -17.96 22.39 11.06
C VAL A 447 -16.64 22.88 10.47
N SER A 448 -16.42 24.19 10.50
CA SER A 448 -15.16 24.76 10.07
C SER A 448 -14.03 24.41 11.04
N ILE A 449 -12.88 24.02 10.52
CA ILE A 449 -11.69 23.75 11.32
C ILE A 449 -11.08 25.07 11.81
N SER A 450 -10.52 25.05 13.02
CA SER A 450 -9.84 26.18 13.62
C SER A 450 -8.66 26.67 12.76
N SER A 451 -8.35 27.97 12.84
CA SER A 451 -7.26 28.63 12.10
C SER A 451 -5.91 27.91 12.32
N ALA A 452 -5.59 27.55 13.56
CA ALA A 452 -4.38 26.83 13.93
C ALA A 452 -4.30 25.45 13.29
N ALA A 453 -5.37 24.66 13.37
CA ALA A 453 -5.43 23.33 12.77
C ALA A 453 -5.36 23.39 11.24
N ARG A 454 -6.00 24.39 10.62
CA ARG A 454 -5.91 24.65 9.17
C ARG A 454 -4.46 24.89 8.71
N ALA A 455 -3.69 25.67 9.46
CA ALA A 455 -2.26 25.89 9.16
C ALA A 455 -1.45 24.59 9.29
N ARG A 456 -1.78 23.73 10.28
CA ARG A 456 -1.14 22.41 10.46
C ARG A 456 -1.48 21.45 9.31
N PHE A 457 -2.74 21.39 8.88
CA PHE A 457 -3.15 20.62 7.70
C PHE A 457 -2.44 21.09 6.42
N ALA A 458 -2.33 22.40 6.19
CA ALA A 458 -1.58 22.93 5.06
C ALA A 458 -0.09 22.51 5.08
N ARG A 459 0.53 22.50 6.27
CA ARG A 459 1.90 22.00 6.43
C ARG A 459 2.01 20.50 6.20
N LEU A 460 1.06 19.72 6.70
CA LEU A 460 0.99 18.27 6.50
C LEU A 460 0.88 17.93 5.02
N LYS A 461 0.08 18.68 4.26
CA LYS A 461 -0.04 18.57 2.80
C LYS A 461 1.32 18.66 2.11
N HIS A 462 2.08 19.72 2.41
CA HIS A 462 3.43 19.89 1.87
C HIS A 462 4.36 18.75 2.28
N ARG A 463 4.26 18.28 3.53
CA ARG A 463 5.07 17.18 4.06
C ARG A 463 4.79 15.85 3.34
N ILE A 464 3.51 15.51 3.12
CA ILE A 464 3.11 14.31 2.38
C ILE A 464 3.63 14.38 0.94
N ARG A 465 3.46 15.51 0.26
CA ARG A 465 3.97 15.69 -1.11
C ARG A 465 5.48 15.53 -1.18
N LEU A 466 6.22 16.24 -0.31
CA LEU A 466 7.67 16.28 -0.36
C LEU A 466 8.34 14.97 0.04
N TYR A 467 7.86 14.31 1.09
CA TYR A 467 8.57 13.17 1.68
C TYR A 467 7.93 11.81 1.40
N ALA A 468 6.62 11.75 1.14
CA ALA A 468 5.96 10.48 0.83
C ALA A 468 5.81 10.31 -0.69
N LEU A 469 5.16 11.27 -1.38
CA LEU A 469 4.88 11.13 -2.81
C LEU A 469 6.15 11.20 -3.67
N ASN A 470 7.07 12.12 -3.39
CA ASN A 470 8.33 12.20 -4.15
C ASN A 470 9.21 10.97 -3.96
N GLU A 471 9.34 10.46 -2.73
CA GLU A 471 10.12 9.25 -2.44
C GLU A 471 9.52 8.01 -3.15
N ILE A 472 8.19 7.88 -3.16
CA ILE A 472 7.52 6.81 -3.92
C ILE A 472 7.79 6.96 -5.42
N ASN A 473 7.74 8.18 -5.95
CA ASN A 473 8.03 8.43 -7.37
C ASN A 473 9.48 8.09 -7.72
N GLU A 474 10.44 8.45 -6.86
CA GLU A 474 11.84 8.07 -7.05
C GLU A 474 12.01 6.55 -7.08
N CYS A 475 11.34 5.80 -6.20
CA CYS A 475 11.36 4.35 -6.23
C CYS A 475 10.73 3.77 -7.51
N LEU A 476 9.66 4.39 -8.03
CA LEU A 476 9.04 3.99 -9.30
C LEU A 476 10.01 4.23 -10.47
N ASP A 477 10.69 5.37 -10.49
CA ASP A 477 11.68 5.71 -11.53
C ASP A 477 12.91 4.78 -11.47
N GLN A 478 13.38 4.46 -10.25
CA GLN A 478 14.43 3.45 -10.03
C GLN A 478 13.99 2.08 -10.54
N LYS A 479 12.74 1.68 -10.27
CA LYS A 479 12.18 0.41 -10.77
C LYS A 479 12.19 0.36 -12.30
N GLU A 480 11.75 1.40 -13.00
CA GLU A 480 11.78 1.43 -14.47
C GLU A 480 13.22 1.35 -15.01
N SER A 481 14.15 2.06 -14.37
CA SER A 481 15.58 2.00 -14.69
C SER A 481 16.16 0.59 -14.52
N LEU A 482 15.75 -0.14 -13.47
CA LEU A 482 16.19 -1.52 -13.23
C LEU A 482 15.59 -2.52 -14.23
N VAL A 483 14.35 -2.32 -14.68
CA VAL A 483 13.76 -3.14 -15.75
C VAL A 483 14.60 -3.01 -17.03
N LEU A 484 14.92 -1.79 -17.44
CA LEU A 484 15.75 -1.53 -18.61
C LEU A 484 17.15 -2.15 -18.47
N MET A 485 17.77 -1.98 -17.30
CA MET A 485 19.08 -2.57 -16.99
C MET A 485 19.06 -4.10 -17.11
N ASN A 486 18.01 -4.76 -16.60
CA ASN A 486 17.91 -6.22 -16.67
C ASN A 486 17.79 -6.72 -18.11
N PHE A 487 16.96 -6.07 -18.95
CA PHE A 487 16.88 -6.40 -20.38
C PHE A 487 18.22 -6.19 -21.09
N ASN A 488 18.93 -5.09 -20.82
CA ASN A 488 20.25 -4.84 -21.40
C ASN A 488 21.28 -5.92 -20.99
N LEU A 489 21.28 -6.34 -19.72
CA LEU A 489 22.16 -7.40 -19.24
C LEU A 489 21.84 -8.77 -19.88
N ILE A 490 20.55 -9.08 -20.07
CA ILE A 490 20.12 -10.30 -20.77
C ILE A 490 20.59 -10.27 -22.23
N ALA A 491 20.38 -9.15 -22.93
CA ALA A 491 20.79 -8.99 -24.32
C ALA A 491 22.31 -9.14 -24.50
N ILE A 492 23.11 -8.54 -23.61
CA ILE A 492 24.58 -8.69 -23.62
C ILE A 492 24.97 -10.16 -23.42
N LYS A 493 24.31 -10.86 -22.48
CA LYS A 493 24.59 -12.28 -22.21
C LYS A 493 24.21 -13.19 -23.38
N GLU A 494 23.10 -12.91 -24.04
CA GLU A 494 22.67 -13.63 -25.24
C GLU A 494 23.66 -13.41 -26.39
N ALA A 495 24.12 -12.18 -26.60
CA ALA A 495 25.14 -11.87 -27.59
C ALA A 495 26.44 -12.67 -27.36
N PHE A 496 26.95 -12.71 -26.12
CA PHE A 496 28.11 -13.54 -25.78
C PHE A 496 27.85 -15.05 -25.94
N SER A 497 26.63 -15.50 -25.66
CA SER A 497 26.26 -16.91 -25.84
C SER A 497 26.23 -17.29 -27.32
N VAL A 498 25.75 -16.41 -28.19
CA VAL A 498 25.77 -16.55 -29.65
C VAL A 498 27.19 -16.51 -30.18
N GLU A 499 28.03 -15.60 -29.68
CA GLU A 499 29.45 -15.55 -30.02
C GLU A 499 30.13 -16.88 -29.67
N ARG A 500 29.95 -17.38 -28.44
CA ARG A 500 30.49 -18.67 -28.00
C ARG A 500 29.92 -19.86 -28.79
N LEU A 501 28.64 -19.84 -29.15
CA LEU A 501 28.04 -20.87 -30.00
C LEU A 501 28.67 -20.87 -31.40
N THR A 502 28.93 -19.68 -31.94
CA THR A 502 29.60 -19.51 -33.23
C THR A 502 31.05 -20.00 -33.15
N GLU A 503 31.77 -19.73 -32.06
CA GLU A 503 33.10 -20.27 -31.81
C GLU A 503 33.11 -21.80 -31.78
N VAL A 504 32.17 -22.42 -31.05
CA VAL A 504 32.04 -23.88 -30.96
C VAL A 504 31.69 -24.48 -32.33
N THR A 505 30.80 -23.84 -33.09
CA THR A 505 30.41 -24.28 -34.44
C THR A 505 31.60 -24.20 -35.40
N LEU A 506 32.38 -23.12 -35.34
CA LEU A 506 33.59 -22.95 -36.14
C LEU A 506 34.66 -23.99 -35.76
N LEU A 507 34.79 -24.31 -34.47
CA LEU A 507 35.67 -25.40 -34.00
C LEU A 507 35.20 -26.75 -34.55
N LEU A 508 33.89 -27.05 -34.48
CA LEU A 508 33.32 -28.28 -35.03
C LEU A 508 33.52 -28.37 -36.56
N ALA A 509 33.38 -27.25 -37.27
CA ALA A 509 33.68 -27.17 -38.70
C ALA A 509 35.16 -27.48 -39.00
N LYS A 510 36.09 -26.98 -38.16
CA LYS A 510 37.52 -27.30 -38.29
C LYS A 510 37.80 -28.79 -38.07
N ILE A 511 37.18 -29.41 -37.05
CA ILE A 511 37.30 -30.85 -36.78
C ILE A 511 36.77 -31.66 -37.97
N THR A 512 35.57 -31.34 -38.45
CA THR A 512 34.95 -32.06 -39.57
C THR A 512 35.76 -31.90 -40.86
N MET A 513 36.28 -30.71 -41.17
CA MET A 513 37.16 -30.49 -42.33
C MET A 513 38.45 -31.32 -42.28
N LEU A 514 38.98 -31.59 -41.07
CA LEU A 514 40.17 -32.41 -40.88
C LEU A 514 39.87 -33.91 -40.98
N PHE A 515 38.82 -34.38 -40.31
CA PHE A 515 38.58 -35.82 -40.13
C PHE A 515 37.66 -36.45 -41.19
N MET A 516 36.81 -35.68 -41.87
CA MET A 516 35.88 -36.24 -42.87
C MET A 516 36.62 -36.84 -44.08
N PRO A 517 37.62 -36.17 -44.71
CA PRO A 517 38.34 -36.76 -45.84
C PRO A 517 39.16 -37.98 -45.43
N VAL A 518 39.76 -37.94 -44.24
CA VAL A 518 40.54 -39.06 -43.67
C VAL A 518 39.63 -40.25 -43.39
N SER A 519 38.45 -40.03 -42.82
CA SER A 519 37.48 -41.10 -42.55
C SER A 519 36.96 -41.73 -43.85
N LEU A 520 36.69 -40.92 -44.88
CA LEU A 520 36.27 -41.40 -46.20
C LEU A 520 37.38 -42.21 -46.87
N MET A 521 38.63 -41.78 -46.76
CA MET A 521 39.79 -42.54 -47.23
C MET A 521 39.91 -43.88 -46.49
N SER A 522 39.83 -43.89 -45.17
CA SER A 522 39.87 -45.15 -44.40
C SER A 522 38.72 -46.08 -44.78
N ALA A 523 37.53 -45.56 -45.06
CA ALA A 523 36.39 -46.34 -45.54
C ALA A 523 36.62 -46.90 -46.96
N TYR A 524 37.23 -46.14 -47.87
CA TYR A 524 37.57 -46.58 -49.23
C TYR A 524 38.51 -47.79 -49.22
N PHE A 525 39.57 -47.74 -48.39
CA PHE A 525 40.50 -48.86 -48.23
C PHE A 525 39.90 -50.04 -47.44
N GLY A 526 38.79 -49.82 -46.72
CA GLY A 526 38.01 -50.87 -46.07
C GLY A 526 37.05 -51.61 -47.01
N CYS A 527 36.80 -51.11 -48.22
CA CYS A 527 35.96 -51.78 -49.21
C CYS A 527 36.74 -52.88 -49.95
N GLN A 528 36.12 -54.06 -50.10
CA GLN A 528 36.70 -55.16 -50.87
C GLN A 528 36.33 -54.99 -52.36
N PHE A 529 37.30 -54.63 -53.19
CA PHE A 529 37.13 -54.56 -54.64
C PHE A 529 37.63 -55.86 -55.30
N VAL A 530 36.99 -56.26 -56.40
CA VAL A 530 37.23 -57.53 -57.10
C VAL A 530 38.62 -57.58 -57.76
N ASP A 531 39.19 -56.44 -58.16
CA ASP A 531 40.45 -56.35 -58.92
C ASP A 531 41.55 -55.47 -58.26
N ALA A 532 41.45 -55.17 -56.96
CA ALA A 532 42.43 -54.31 -56.29
C ALA A 532 42.98 -54.93 -54.99
N HIS A 533 44.29 -55.18 -54.95
CA HIS A 533 45.02 -55.57 -53.74
C HIS A 533 45.68 -54.35 -53.08
N PHE A 534 45.14 -53.90 -51.94
CA PHE A 534 45.73 -52.82 -51.16
C PHE A 534 46.87 -53.33 -50.28
N THR A 535 48.05 -52.72 -50.40
CA THR A 535 49.20 -52.99 -49.51
C THR A 535 49.22 -52.02 -48.34
N VAL A 536 49.74 -52.47 -47.19
CA VAL A 536 49.90 -51.63 -45.98
C VAL A 536 50.70 -50.35 -46.27
N ALA A 537 51.72 -50.44 -47.15
CA ALA A 537 52.52 -49.29 -47.56
C ALA A 537 51.73 -48.28 -48.41
N SER A 538 50.75 -48.74 -49.22
CA SER A 538 49.89 -47.85 -50.01
C SER A 538 48.92 -47.06 -49.12
N TYR A 539 48.33 -47.71 -48.11
CA TYR A 539 47.45 -47.06 -47.14
C TYR A 539 48.12 -45.87 -46.46
N TRP A 540 49.31 -46.06 -45.88
CA TRP A 540 50.02 -45.00 -45.16
C TRP A 540 50.48 -43.84 -46.06
N LYS A 541 50.83 -44.10 -47.32
CA LYS A 541 51.15 -43.05 -48.30
C LYS A 541 49.93 -42.19 -48.64
N TRP A 542 48.78 -42.81 -48.92
CA TRP A 542 47.54 -42.10 -49.21
C TRP A 542 46.98 -41.37 -47.99
N PHE A 543 47.08 -41.98 -46.81
CA PHE A 543 46.75 -41.34 -45.54
C PHE A 543 47.58 -40.07 -45.32
N ALA A 544 48.90 -40.14 -45.50
CA ALA A 544 49.77 -38.98 -45.35
C ALA A 544 49.44 -37.87 -46.37
N GLY A 545 49.15 -38.23 -47.62
CA GLY A 545 48.77 -37.28 -48.67
C GLY A 545 47.43 -36.57 -48.39
N ILE A 546 46.40 -37.33 -48.02
CA ILE A 546 45.06 -36.79 -47.75
C ILE A 546 45.02 -36.02 -46.43
N PHE A 547 45.76 -36.46 -45.41
CA PHE A 547 45.91 -35.72 -44.17
C PHE A 547 46.63 -34.38 -44.42
N ALA A 548 47.73 -34.37 -45.17
CA ALA A 548 48.43 -33.14 -45.54
C ALA A 548 47.54 -32.18 -46.34
N ALA A 549 46.78 -32.70 -47.31
CA ALA A 549 45.80 -31.91 -48.06
C ALA A 549 44.69 -31.33 -47.16
N SER A 550 44.20 -32.09 -46.19
CA SER A 550 43.20 -31.65 -45.21
C SER A 550 43.74 -30.57 -44.28
N VAL A 551 45.01 -30.68 -43.85
CA VAL A 551 45.70 -29.65 -43.05
C VAL A 551 45.89 -28.36 -43.85
N VAL A 552 46.26 -28.44 -45.14
CA VAL A 552 46.34 -27.27 -46.03
C VAL A 552 44.97 -26.64 -46.24
N GLY A 553 43.93 -27.44 -46.45
CA GLY A 553 42.55 -26.97 -46.52
C GLY A 553 42.12 -26.22 -45.26
N LEU A 554 42.46 -26.76 -44.08
CA LEU A 554 42.18 -26.12 -42.78
C LEU A 554 42.97 -24.80 -42.61
N ALA A 555 44.20 -24.71 -43.11
CA ALA A 555 44.97 -23.48 -43.11
C ALA A 555 44.33 -22.39 -43.99
N ILE A 556 43.89 -22.75 -45.21
CA ILE A 556 43.17 -21.83 -46.11
C ILE A 556 41.84 -21.38 -45.49
N PHE A 557 41.06 -22.31 -44.93
CA PHE A 557 39.82 -21.99 -44.24
C PHE A 557 40.04 -21.07 -43.03
N SER A 558 41.09 -21.31 -42.25
CA SER A 558 41.44 -20.48 -41.09
C SER A 558 41.95 -19.09 -41.50
N LEU A 559 42.62 -18.96 -42.64
CA LEU A 559 43.02 -17.66 -43.20
C LEU A 559 41.81 -16.88 -43.74
N ALA A 560 40.91 -17.55 -44.45
CA ALA A 560 39.68 -16.94 -44.98
C ALA A 560 38.73 -16.52 -43.86
N SER A 561 38.54 -17.37 -42.85
CA SER A 561 37.75 -17.10 -41.65
C SER A 561 38.47 -16.15 -40.67
N GLY A 562 39.80 -16.00 -40.80
CA GLY A 562 40.69 -15.30 -39.87
C GLY A 562 40.55 -13.78 -39.85
N LYS A 563 39.88 -13.16 -40.83
CA LYS A 563 39.52 -11.73 -40.77
C LYS A 563 38.47 -11.41 -39.69
N LEU A 564 37.82 -12.41 -39.11
CA LEU A 564 36.90 -12.27 -37.97
C LEU A 564 37.51 -12.66 -36.61
N GLN A 565 38.70 -13.28 -36.58
CA GLN A 565 39.18 -14.04 -35.42
C GLN A 565 40.52 -13.55 -34.83
N THR A 566 41.12 -12.46 -35.35
CA THR A 566 42.51 -12.09 -35.00
C THR A 566 42.71 -11.33 -33.69
N LYS A 567 41.70 -11.24 -32.79
CA LYS A 567 41.88 -10.53 -31.50
C LYS A 567 41.70 -11.34 -30.22
N MET A 568 41.18 -12.58 -30.21
CA MET A 568 40.76 -13.18 -28.92
C MET A 568 41.42 -14.50 -28.47
N LEU A 569 42.09 -15.27 -29.33
CA LEU A 569 42.60 -16.60 -28.90
C LEU A 569 44.02 -16.63 -28.31
N VAL A 570 44.76 -15.52 -28.27
CA VAL A 570 46.15 -15.52 -27.77
C VAL A 570 46.26 -15.22 -26.26
N LYS A 571 45.20 -14.72 -25.58
CA LYS A 571 45.35 -14.19 -24.20
C LYS A 571 45.02 -15.07 -22.99
N PRO A 572 44.20 -16.15 -23.01
CA PRO A 572 43.92 -16.87 -21.76
C PRO A 572 44.70 -18.18 -21.55
N LEU A 573 45.20 -18.84 -22.59
CA LEU A 573 45.95 -20.11 -22.45
C LEU A 573 47.45 -19.90 -22.25
N GLY A 574 48.06 -18.95 -22.96
CA GLY A 574 49.47 -18.61 -22.79
C GLY A 574 49.79 -18.06 -21.39
N ALA A 575 48.88 -17.26 -20.82
CA ALA A 575 49.05 -16.70 -19.47
C ALA A 575 49.00 -17.80 -18.38
N LYS A 576 48.03 -18.73 -18.44
CA LYS A 576 47.89 -19.82 -17.46
C LYS A 576 49.02 -20.85 -17.55
N ILE A 577 49.55 -21.11 -18.75
CA ILE A 577 50.72 -21.99 -18.92
C ILE A 577 51.98 -21.30 -18.40
N ARG A 578 52.16 -19.99 -18.68
CA ARG A 578 53.31 -19.23 -18.19
C ARG A 578 53.31 -19.08 -16.67
N GLU A 579 52.15 -18.95 -16.05
CA GLU A 579 52.00 -18.91 -14.59
C GLU A 579 52.29 -20.27 -13.93
N LYS A 580 51.79 -21.38 -14.50
CA LYS A 580 52.13 -22.74 -14.01
C LYS A 580 53.61 -23.10 -14.21
N VAL A 581 54.22 -22.67 -15.31
CA VAL A 581 55.66 -22.86 -15.55
C VAL A 581 56.47 -22.01 -14.58
N HIS A 582 56.05 -20.78 -14.30
CA HIS A 582 56.71 -19.93 -13.31
C HIS A 582 56.65 -20.51 -11.90
N ASP A 583 55.47 -20.97 -11.46
CA ASP A 583 55.29 -21.64 -10.17
C ASP A 583 56.08 -22.95 -10.04
N TRP A 584 56.17 -23.74 -11.12
CA TRP A 584 56.99 -24.95 -11.13
C TRP A 584 58.48 -24.64 -11.03
N THR A 585 58.94 -23.57 -11.71
CA THR A 585 60.36 -23.16 -11.70
C THR A 585 60.76 -22.59 -10.34
N ILE A 586 59.86 -21.86 -9.67
CA ILE A 586 60.08 -21.35 -8.31
C ILE A 586 60.16 -22.52 -7.31
N ARG A 587 59.24 -23.49 -7.37
CA ARG A 587 59.29 -24.68 -6.49
C ARG A 587 60.56 -25.51 -6.69
N LYS A 588 61.07 -25.60 -7.92
CA LYS A 588 62.33 -26.31 -8.20
C LYS A 588 63.55 -25.58 -7.63
N LYS A 589 63.58 -24.24 -7.70
CA LYS A 589 64.64 -23.44 -7.06
C LYS A 589 64.63 -23.51 -5.54
N PHE A 590 63.46 -23.60 -4.90
CA PHE A 590 63.39 -23.80 -3.45
C PHE A 590 63.86 -25.19 -3.02
N HIS A 591 63.63 -26.22 -3.84
CA HIS A 591 64.13 -27.57 -3.56
C HIS A 591 65.66 -27.71 -3.74
N GLU A 592 66.25 -27.01 -4.72
CA GLU A 592 67.72 -26.99 -4.90
C GLU A 592 68.45 -26.22 -3.78
N VAL A 593 67.80 -25.23 -3.15
CA VAL A 593 68.38 -24.49 -2.00
C VAL A 593 68.30 -25.29 -0.69
N GLU A 594 67.24 -26.07 -0.47
CA GLU A 594 67.13 -26.97 0.69
C GLU A 594 68.10 -28.17 0.65
N ASP A 595 68.56 -28.57 -0.54
CA ASP A 595 69.55 -29.65 -0.69
C ASP A 595 71.00 -29.15 -0.57
N GLU A 596 71.28 -27.86 -0.85
CA GLU A 596 72.60 -27.26 -0.58
C GLU A 596 72.82 -26.90 0.90
N GLU A 597 71.77 -26.58 1.67
CA GLU A 597 71.87 -26.30 3.11
C GLU A 597 72.03 -27.56 3.99
N LYS A 598 71.93 -28.76 3.42
CA LYS A 598 72.16 -30.05 4.13
C LYS A 598 73.57 -30.62 3.95
N ILE A 599 74.46 -29.93 3.21
CA ILE A 599 75.83 -30.40 2.93
C ILE A 599 76.91 -29.47 3.53
N PHE A 600 76.53 -28.45 4.31
CA PHE A 600 77.48 -27.64 5.10
C PHE A 600 77.23 -27.72 6.61
#